data_AF-A0A0C2S164-F1
#
_entry.id   AF-A0A0C2S164-F1
#
_cell.length_a   1.000
_cell.length_b   1.000
_cell.length_c   1.000
_cell.angle_alpha   90.00
_cell.angle_beta   90.00
_cell.angle_gamma   90.00
#
_symmetry.space_group_name_H-M   'P 1'
#
loop_
_entity.id
_entity.type
_entity.pdbx_description
1 polymer ?
#
loop_
_entity_poly.entity_id
_entity_poly.type
_entity_poly.pdbx_seq_one_letter_code
_entity_poly.pdbx_strand_id
1 'polypeptide(L)'
;MEGDPSPLPVSSIADRYARSMLGCLLGYPLYEPEPFSELSREYLRNGVNIGDVGFVREDGDFDFLFNICPTQNGSINPSNLPDGFCLLDHSKTKNIRPLLRNTCLFQQPVMDTE
;
A
#
# COMPACT_ATOMS: atom_id res chain seq x y z
N MET A 1 -5.64 36.05 15.49
CA MET A 1 -5.13 34.67 15.58
C MET A 1 -6.35 33.78 15.66
N GLU A 2 -6.88 33.37 14.51
CA GLU A 2 -7.88 32.30 14.49
C GLU A 2 -7.14 31.01 14.77
N GLY A 3 -7.44 30.40 15.91
CA GLY A 3 -6.90 29.10 16.28
C GLY A 3 -7.46 28.08 15.32
N ASP A 4 -6.59 27.35 14.65
CA ASP A 4 -6.95 26.20 13.83
C ASP A 4 -7.83 25.27 14.68
N PRO A 5 -9.10 25.01 14.31
CA PRO A 5 -9.97 24.21 15.14
C PRO A 5 -9.35 22.82 15.24
N SER A 6 -8.93 22.46 16.44
CA SER A 6 -8.44 21.12 16.74
C SER A 6 -9.47 20.12 16.22
N PRO A 7 -9.05 19.12 15.41
CA PRO A 7 -10.00 18.24 14.75
C PRO A 7 -10.82 17.54 15.82
N LEU A 8 -12.15 17.72 15.76
CA LEU A 8 -13.09 17.08 16.67
C LEU A 8 -12.77 15.58 16.73
N PRO A 9 -12.73 14.97 17.92
CA PRO A 9 -12.39 13.56 18.05
C PRO A 9 -13.30 12.71 17.17
N VAL A 10 -12.71 11.73 16.47
CA VAL A 10 -13.47 10.77 15.65
C VAL A 10 -14.25 9.85 16.58
N SER A 11 -15.56 9.83 16.41
CA SER A 11 -16.46 9.12 17.35
C SER A 11 -16.80 7.68 16.92
N SER A 12 -16.66 7.35 15.63
CA SER A 12 -16.96 6.02 15.07
C SER A 12 -16.27 5.78 13.72
N ILE A 13 -16.35 4.55 13.19
CA ILE A 13 -15.88 4.21 11.83
C ILE A 13 -16.66 5.01 10.78
N ALA A 14 -18.00 5.10 10.93
CA ALA A 14 -18.85 5.90 10.06
C ALA A 14 -18.47 7.39 10.05
N ASP A 15 -18.16 7.98 11.22
CA ASP A 15 -17.68 9.37 11.33
C ASP A 15 -16.34 9.55 10.59
N ARG A 16 -15.41 8.60 10.75
CA ARG A 16 -14.13 8.61 10.03
C ARG A 16 -14.34 8.57 8.51
N TYR A 17 -15.21 7.68 8.05
CA TYR A 17 -15.48 7.49 6.63
C TYR A 17 -16.17 8.71 6.01
N ALA A 18 -17.18 9.26 6.68
CA ALA A 18 -17.88 10.46 6.23
C ALA A 18 -16.93 11.65 6.10
N ARG A 19 -15.99 11.83 7.04
CA ARG A 19 -14.98 12.90 6.97
C ARG A 19 -14.01 12.72 5.80
N SER A 20 -13.55 11.49 5.53
CA SER A 20 -12.70 11.19 4.38
C SER A 20 -13.41 11.47 3.05
N MET A 21 -14.66 11.05 2.91
CA MET A 21 -15.47 11.29 1.70
C MET A 21 -15.74 12.78 1.47
N LEU A 22 -16.02 13.52 2.56
CA LEU A 22 -16.24 14.96 2.50
C LEU A 22 -14.98 15.71 2.03
N GLY A 23 -13.79 15.31 2.51
CA GLY A 23 -12.52 15.88 2.07
C GLY A 23 -12.24 15.69 0.57
N CYS A 24 -12.79 14.63 -0.02
CA CYS A 24 -12.70 14.36 -1.45
C CYS A 24 -13.89 14.92 -2.27
N LEU A 25 -14.86 15.59 -1.63
CA LEU A 25 -16.11 16.07 -2.26
C LEU A 25 -16.95 14.95 -2.90
N LEU A 26 -16.87 13.72 -2.36
CA LEU A 26 -17.58 12.55 -2.88
C LEU A 26 -18.96 12.32 -2.21
N GLY A 27 -19.44 13.31 -1.46
CA GLY A 27 -20.72 13.24 -0.75
C GLY A 27 -20.63 12.47 0.57
N TYR A 28 -21.76 11.93 1.02
CA TYR A 28 -21.86 11.14 2.24
C TYR A 28 -21.90 9.65 1.93
N PRO A 29 -21.26 8.80 2.75
CA PRO A 29 -21.28 7.37 2.54
C PRO A 29 -22.69 6.80 2.73
N LEU A 30 -23.10 5.93 1.80
CA LEU A 30 -24.40 5.24 1.84
C LEU A 30 -24.34 3.90 2.59
N TYR A 31 -23.14 3.44 2.95
CA TYR A 31 -22.91 2.18 3.66
C TYR A 31 -21.76 2.33 4.66
N GLU A 32 -21.77 1.49 5.69
CA GLU A 32 -20.63 1.35 6.61
C GLU A 32 -19.58 0.42 5.95
N PRO A 33 -18.33 0.87 5.77
CA PRO A 33 -17.31 0.02 5.17
C PRO A 33 -16.90 -1.02 6.20
N GLU A 34 -17.24 -2.28 5.96
CA GLU A 34 -16.68 -3.40 6.70
C GLU A 34 -15.37 -3.85 6.04
N PRO A 35 -14.31 -4.10 6.83
CA PRO A 35 -13.11 -4.72 6.30
C PRO A 35 -13.45 -6.12 5.77
N PHE A 36 -12.83 -6.51 4.65
CA PHE A 36 -12.95 -7.86 4.12
C PHE A 36 -12.59 -8.89 5.20
N SER A 37 -13.60 -9.63 5.67
CA SER A 37 -13.49 -10.52 6.83
C SER A 37 -12.59 -11.73 6.59
N GLU A 38 -12.33 -12.05 5.33
CA GLU A 38 -11.49 -13.19 4.92
C GLU A 38 -10.00 -12.90 5.03
N LEU A 39 -9.60 -11.63 5.21
CA LEU A 39 -8.21 -11.24 5.33
C LEU A 39 -7.66 -11.55 6.73
N SER A 40 -6.40 -11.97 6.78
CA SER A 40 -5.71 -12.18 8.06
C SER A 40 -5.65 -10.87 8.86
N ARG A 41 -5.72 -10.99 10.20
CA ARG A 41 -5.60 -9.82 11.09
C ARG A 41 -4.30 -9.05 10.87
N GLU A 42 -3.22 -9.75 10.49
CA GLU A 42 -1.94 -9.13 10.19
C GLU A 42 -2.00 -8.28 8.92
N TYR A 43 -2.62 -8.79 7.84
CA TYR A 43 -2.80 -8.03 6.61
C TYR A 43 -3.72 -6.82 6.81
N LEU A 44 -4.84 -6.98 7.54
CA LEU A 44 -5.72 -5.86 7.88
C LEU A 44 -5.01 -4.75 8.67
N ARG A 45 -3.98 -5.08 9.45
CA ARG A 45 -3.21 -4.10 10.23
C ARG A 45 -2.13 -3.40 9.40
N ASN A 46 -1.48 -4.14 8.50
CA ASN A 46 -0.32 -3.63 7.74
C ASN A 46 -0.71 -3.05 6.37
N GLY A 47 -1.88 -3.42 5.83
CA GLY A 47 -2.34 -3.04 4.50
C GLY A 47 -1.59 -3.77 3.39
N VAL A 48 -1.57 -3.16 2.20
CA VAL A 48 -0.86 -3.67 1.00
C VAL A 48 0.65 -3.66 1.23
N ASN A 49 1.30 -4.75 0.86
CA ASN A 49 2.73 -5.02 1.02
C ASN A 49 3.41 -5.35 -0.32
N ILE A 50 4.73 -5.21 -0.34
CA ILE A 50 5.54 -5.66 -1.48
C ILE A 50 5.37 -7.17 -1.65
N GLY A 51 5.12 -7.59 -2.88
CA GLY A 51 4.91 -9.00 -3.23
C GLY A 51 3.45 -9.44 -3.17
N ASP A 52 2.50 -8.55 -2.84
CA ASP A 52 1.09 -8.89 -2.95
C ASP A 52 0.68 -9.18 -4.38
N VAL A 53 -0.12 -10.22 -4.54
CA VAL A 53 -0.78 -10.63 -5.77
C VAL A 53 -2.28 -10.50 -5.53
N GLY A 54 -2.96 -9.86 -6.47
CA GLY A 54 -4.37 -9.51 -6.31
C GLY A 54 -4.98 -8.92 -7.58
N PHE A 55 -6.26 -8.57 -7.49
CA PHE A 55 -6.97 -7.87 -8.56
C PHE A 55 -7.08 -6.38 -8.25
N VAL A 56 -6.87 -5.54 -9.25
CA VAL A 56 -7.27 -4.13 -9.18
C VAL A 56 -8.66 -4.03 -9.81
N ARG A 57 -9.63 -3.55 -9.03
CA ARG A 57 -11.02 -3.37 -9.46
C ARG A 57 -11.21 -2.09 -10.26
N GLU A 58 -12.35 -1.97 -10.93
CA GLU A 58 -12.70 -0.78 -11.74
C GLU A 58 -12.77 0.51 -10.92
N ASP A 59 -13.11 0.42 -9.63
CA ASP A 59 -13.12 1.52 -8.67
C ASP A 59 -11.73 1.86 -8.10
N GLY A 60 -10.69 1.10 -8.49
CA GLY A 60 -9.32 1.27 -8.05
C GLY A 60 -8.96 0.52 -6.77
N ASP A 61 -9.89 -0.24 -6.17
CA ASP A 61 -9.60 -1.06 -5.00
C ASP A 61 -8.72 -2.27 -5.34
N PHE A 62 -8.02 -2.79 -4.33
CA PHE A 62 -7.13 -3.95 -4.46
C PHE A 62 -7.63 -5.14 -3.64
N ASP A 63 -8.01 -6.21 -4.35
CA ASP A 63 -8.38 -7.49 -3.75
C ASP A 63 -7.15 -8.38 -3.60
N PHE A 64 -6.70 -8.56 -2.36
CA PHE A 64 -5.59 -9.43 -2.03
C PHE A 64 -5.93 -10.92 -2.23
N LEU A 65 -5.02 -11.67 -2.86
CA LEU A 65 -5.09 -13.14 -2.97
C LEU A 65 -4.04 -13.81 -2.09
N PHE A 66 -2.77 -13.48 -2.31
CA PHE A 66 -1.63 -13.98 -1.54
C PHE A 66 -0.40 -13.10 -1.78
N ASN A 67 0.61 -13.19 -0.92
CA ASN A 67 1.89 -12.53 -1.07
C ASN A 67 2.98 -13.55 -1.48
N ILE A 68 3.82 -13.20 -2.46
CA ILE A 68 4.91 -14.08 -2.94
C ILE A 68 6.13 -14.13 -2.01
N CYS A 69 6.26 -13.16 -1.12
CA CYS A 69 7.34 -12.95 -0.15
C CYS A 69 6.77 -12.59 1.24
N PRO A 70 5.92 -13.43 1.85
CA PRO A 70 5.27 -13.12 3.11
C PRO A 70 6.33 -12.92 4.19
N THR A 71 6.10 -11.94 5.06
CA THR A 71 7.00 -11.65 6.18
C THR A 71 7.10 -12.84 7.13
N GLN A 72 8.27 -13.05 7.73
CA GLN A 72 8.57 -14.18 8.62
C GLN A 72 7.60 -14.36 9.82
N ASN A 73 6.87 -13.32 10.22
CA ASN A 73 6.12 -13.30 11.48
C ASN A 73 4.65 -13.74 11.38
N GLY A 74 4.18 -14.14 10.21
CA GLY A 74 2.85 -14.74 10.06
C GLY A 74 2.52 -15.04 8.61
N SER A 75 1.83 -16.16 8.38
CA SER A 75 1.27 -16.44 7.06
C SER A 75 0.09 -15.51 6.83
N ILE A 76 0.34 -14.35 6.21
CA ILE A 76 -0.73 -13.53 5.64
C ILE A 76 -1.45 -14.25 4.50
N ASN A 77 -0.80 -15.26 3.92
CA ASN A 77 -1.34 -16.06 2.84
C ASN A 77 -2.43 -17.01 3.33
N PRO A 78 -3.50 -17.20 2.54
CA PRO A 78 -4.49 -18.23 2.81
C PRO A 78 -3.87 -19.63 2.78
N SER A 79 -4.54 -20.60 3.41
CA SER A 79 -4.09 -22.00 3.43
C SER A 79 -4.09 -22.65 2.04
N ASN A 80 -4.96 -22.17 1.16
CA ASN A 80 -5.11 -22.67 -0.20
C ASN A 80 -4.39 -21.72 -1.15
N LEU A 81 -3.24 -22.15 -1.65
CA LEU A 81 -2.46 -21.45 -2.65
C LEU A 81 -2.54 -22.17 -4.00
N PRO A 82 -2.22 -21.50 -5.12
CA PRO A 82 -2.20 -22.14 -6.42
C PRO A 82 -1.34 -23.40 -6.43
N ASP A 83 -1.74 -24.42 -7.18
CA ASP A 83 -1.00 -25.67 -7.30
C ASP A 83 0.44 -25.42 -7.78
N GLY A 84 1.40 -26.03 -7.07
CA GLY A 84 2.83 -25.85 -7.35
C GLY A 84 3.43 -24.54 -6.84
N PHE A 85 2.66 -23.71 -6.12
CA PHE A 85 3.22 -22.53 -5.45
C PHE A 85 4.20 -22.95 -4.36
N CYS A 86 5.41 -22.40 -4.42
CA CYS A 86 6.45 -22.59 -3.42
C CYS A 86 7.07 -21.24 -3.09
N LEU A 87 7.22 -20.94 -1.80
CA LEU A 87 7.86 -19.71 -1.36
C LEU A 87 9.33 -19.70 -1.81
N LEU A 88 9.72 -18.61 -2.47
CA LEU A 88 11.10 -18.42 -2.91
C LEU A 88 11.97 -18.11 -1.70
N ASP A 89 13.09 -18.84 -1.57
CA ASP A 89 14.14 -18.46 -0.64
C ASP A 89 14.78 -17.14 -1.09
N HIS A 90 14.65 -16.10 -0.28
CA HIS A 90 15.10 -14.73 -0.57
C HIS A 90 16.64 -14.57 -0.53
N SER A 91 17.39 -15.67 -0.38
CA SER A 91 18.84 -15.65 -0.17
C SER A 91 19.67 -15.11 -1.36
N LYS A 92 19.07 -14.89 -2.55
CA LYS A 92 19.81 -14.46 -3.75
C LYS A 92 19.12 -13.32 -4.52
N THR A 93 19.15 -12.11 -3.99
CA THR A 93 18.93 -10.90 -4.80
C THR A 93 20.25 -10.44 -5.41
N LYS A 94 20.20 -9.82 -6.60
CA LYS A 94 21.39 -9.22 -7.22
C LYS A 94 21.97 -8.19 -6.25
N ASN A 95 23.23 -8.35 -5.86
CA ASN A 95 23.95 -7.31 -5.14
C ASN A 95 24.17 -6.13 -6.10
N ILE A 96 23.26 -5.15 -6.08
CA ILE A 96 23.45 -3.91 -6.81
C ILE A 96 24.42 -3.08 -5.97
N ARG A 97 25.63 -2.86 -6.49
CA ARG A 97 26.53 -1.89 -5.90
C ARG A 97 25.86 -0.52 -6.01
N PRO A 98 25.71 0.24 -4.91
CA PRO A 98 25.17 1.59 -5.00
C PRO A 98 26.04 2.41 -5.95
N LEU A 99 25.41 3.24 -6.79
CA LEU A 99 26.13 4.25 -7.55
C LEU A 99 26.87 5.14 -6.54
N LEU A 100 28.16 5.39 -6.77
CA LEU A 100 28.90 6.35 -5.96
C LEU A 100 28.18 7.70 -6.09
N ARG A 101 27.99 8.42 -4.98
CA ARG A 101 27.25 9.69 -4.95
C ARG A 101 27.82 10.75 -5.92
N ASN A 102 29.02 10.52 -6.42
CA ASN A 102 29.82 11.38 -7.28
C ASN A 102 29.75 10.95 -8.76
N THR A 103 28.96 9.93 -9.11
CA THR A 103 28.81 9.49 -10.49
C THR A 103 27.80 10.37 -11.21
N CYS A 104 28.28 11.44 -11.84
CA CYS A 104 27.48 12.23 -12.77
C CYS A 104 27.35 11.46 -14.09
N LEU A 105 26.17 10.87 -14.37
CA LEU A 105 25.90 10.10 -15.59
C LEU A 105 25.59 10.99 -16.81
N PHE A 106 25.39 12.28 -16.58
CA PHE A 106 25.10 13.25 -17.63
C PHE A 106 26.34 14.11 -17.85
N GLN A 107 26.76 14.25 -19.10
CA GLN A 107 27.66 15.34 -19.47
C GLN A 107 26.95 16.65 -19.12
N GLN A 108 27.70 17.62 -18.58
CA GLN A 108 27.16 18.92 -18.18
C GLN A 108 26.30 19.50 -19.32
N PRO A 109 25.16 20.14 -19.01
CA PRO A 109 24.33 20.77 -20.03
C PRO A 109 25.21 21.65 -20.92
N VAL A 110 25.10 21.47 -22.24
CA VAL A 110 25.75 22.37 -23.19
C VAL A 110 25.12 23.74 -22.96
N MET A 111 25.93 24.70 -22.51
CA MET A 111 25.52 26.08 -22.41
C MET A 111 25.57 26.65 -23.83
N ASP A 112 24.42 26.84 -24.46
CA ASP A 112 24.34 27.59 -25.70
C ASP A 112 24.89 29.00 -25.43
N THR A 113 25.94 29.37 -26.17
CA THR A 113 26.53 30.72 -26.14
C THR A 113 25.96 31.49 -27.32
N GLU A 114 25.32 32.62 -27.03
CA GLU A 114 24.85 33.59 -28.05
C GLU A 114 26.00 34.20 -28.87
#